data_AF-A0A3N9UXR2-F1
#
_entry.id   AF-A0A3N9UXR2-F1
#
_cell.length_a   1.000
_cell.length_b   1.000
_cell.length_c   1.000
_cell.angle_alpha   90.00
_cell.angle_beta   90.00
_cell.angle_gamma   90.00
#
_symmetry.space_group_name_H-M   'P 1'
#
loop_
_entity.id
_entity.type
_entity.pdbx_description
1 polymer ?
#
loop_
_entity_poly.entity_id
_entity_poly.type
_entity_poly.pdbx_seq_one_letter_code
_entity_poly.pdbx_strand_id
1 'polypeptide(L)'
;MNKTVKRIVVILIILILLPAAFLTINEIISLNQNEEVIGRIYSNQLDAILYSVNQYSEDVVSSWASRIDAFLDDVDELNKEQIPATVDSFYNQFPSLSAIFVADSINDAHIVLLGWDENDNYFSVDYSQFNENINNLLLKNEALIKRLFTYKQAGYRKLEPVETGTTENGSILLFIDATSKGTKRIIGMVIDPKEFTYRILSPKLQEIAQQEFVISVFNPAENFQFNSSIDFKVREVQQSKALWIFPNYSFGISLVGQTIEDLVQQRAITNILLIGLL
;
A
#
# COMPACT_ATOMS: atom_id res chain seq x y z
N MET A 1 -38.97 25.20 -58.05
CA MET A 1 -39.55 25.58 -56.74
C MET A 1 -39.52 27.09 -56.62
N ASN A 2 -40.66 27.74 -56.36
CA ASN A 2 -40.76 29.20 -56.27
C ASN A 2 -39.88 29.73 -55.12
N LYS A 3 -39.17 30.85 -55.29
CA LYS A 3 -38.23 31.38 -54.27
C LYS A 3 -38.89 31.53 -52.90
N THR A 4 -40.17 31.90 -52.88
CA THR A 4 -41.00 32.03 -51.68
C THR A 4 -41.24 30.69 -50.98
N VAL A 5 -41.50 29.63 -51.73
CA VAL A 5 -41.72 28.27 -51.19
C VAL A 5 -40.41 27.73 -50.58
N LYS A 6 -39.26 27.95 -51.22
CA LYS A 6 -37.95 27.60 -50.64
C LYS A 6 -37.72 28.28 -49.29
N ARG A 7 -38.07 29.56 -49.18
CA ARG A 7 -37.87 30.34 -47.95
C ARG A 7 -38.75 29.86 -46.80
N ILE A 8 -40.02 29.53 -47.09
CA ILE A 8 -40.96 29.00 -46.10
C ILE A 8 -40.49 27.62 -45.60
N VAL A 9 -40.10 26.72 -46.49
CA VAL A 9 -39.61 25.38 -46.13
C VAL A 9 -38.36 25.46 -45.25
N VAL A 10 -37.40 26.34 -45.57
CA VAL A 10 -36.19 26.54 -44.77
C VAL A 10 -36.52 27.06 -43.37
N ILE A 11 -37.44 28.03 -43.25
CA ILE A 11 -37.87 28.56 -41.95
C ILE A 11 -38.54 27.46 -41.12
N LEU A 12 -39.39 26.64 -41.74
CA LEU A 12 -40.08 25.54 -41.05
C LEU A 12 -39.09 24.47 -40.55
N ILE A 13 -38.09 24.13 -41.37
CA ILE A 13 -37.01 23.21 -41.00
C ILE A 13 -36.21 23.75 -39.81
N ILE A 14 -35.83 25.03 -39.84
CA ILE A 14 -35.09 25.66 -38.73
C ILE A 14 -35.94 25.67 -37.46
N LEU A 15 -37.23 25.96 -37.57
CA LEU A 15 -38.14 26.01 -36.43
C LEU A 15 -38.33 24.64 -35.76
N ILE A 16 -38.19 23.55 -36.51
CA ILE A 16 -38.24 22.17 -36.01
C ILE A 16 -36.88 21.71 -35.49
N LEU A 17 -35.78 22.03 -36.19
CA LEU A 17 -34.43 21.56 -35.83
C LEU A 17 -33.81 22.34 -34.66
N LEU A 18 -34.15 23.62 -34.48
CA LEU A 18 -33.54 24.45 -33.44
C LEU A 18 -33.87 23.96 -32.01
N PRO A 19 -35.12 23.60 -31.67
CA PRO A 19 -35.43 22.95 -30.40
C PRO A 19 -34.67 21.64 -30.20
N ALA A 20 -34.59 20.79 -31.24
CA ALA A 20 -33.87 19.53 -31.19
C ALA A 20 -32.37 19.75 -30.91
N ALA A 21 -31.73 20.67 -31.64
CA ALA A 21 -30.32 21.02 -31.44
C ALA A 21 -30.05 21.57 -30.03
N PHE A 22 -30.94 22.42 -29.50
CA PHE A 22 -30.80 22.95 -28.14
C PHE A 22 -30.92 21.86 -27.07
N LEU A 23 -31.85 20.91 -27.25
CA LEU A 23 -31.99 19.75 -26.38
C LEU A 23 -30.74 18.86 -26.43
N THR A 24 -30.23 18.57 -27.63
CA THR A 24 -29.01 17.75 -27.80
C THR A 24 -27.79 18.40 -27.14
N ILE A 25 -27.59 19.72 -27.30
CA ILE A 25 -26.46 20.42 -26.67
C ILE A 25 -26.57 20.37 -25.15
N ASN A 26 -27.76 20.63 -24.59
CA ASN A 26 -27.95 20.58 -23.14
C ASN A 26 -27.75 19.16 -22.59
N GLU A 27 -28.21 18.15 -23.30
CA GLU A 27 -28.03 16.76 -22.90
C GLU A 27 -26.54 16.40 -22.87
N ILE A 28 -25.78 16.74 -23.92
CA ILE A 28 -24.32 16.54 -23.98
C ILE A 28 -23.60 17.26 -22.82
N ILE A 29 -23.95 18.53 -22.54
CA ILE A 29 -23.34 19.28 -21.45
C ILE A 29 -23.65 18.63 -20.10
N SER A 30 -24.90 18.23 -19.88
CA SER A 30 -25.33 17.58 -18.64
C SER A 30 -24.70 16.20 -18.44
N LEU A 31 -24.49 15.44 -19.53
CA LEU A 31 -23.80 14.15 -19.51
C LEU A 31 -22.36 14.33 -19.05
N ASN A 32 -21.60 15.25 -19.68
CA ASN A 32 -20.22 15.53 -19.29
C ASN A 32 -20.10 15.91 -17.79
N GLN A 33 -21.03 16.72 -17.26
CA GLN A 33 -21.01 17.09 -15.84
C GLN A 33 -21.29 15.90 -14.92
N ASN A 34 -22.29 15.09 -15.26
CA ASN A 34 -22.61 13.89 -14.49
C ASN A 34 -21.46 12.88 -14.52
N GLU A 35 -20.79 12.74 -15.66
CA GLU A 35 -19.61 11.90 -15.83
C GLU A 35 -18.46 12.35 -14.94
N GLU A 36 -18.16 13.65 -14.91
CA GLU A 36 -17.12 14.20 -14.05
C GLU A 36 -17.41 13.94 -12.56
N VAL A 37 -18.67 14.14 -12.14
CA VAL A 37 -19.10 13.89 -10.76
C VAL A 37 -18.97 12.41 -10.41
N ILE A 38 -19.45 11.50 -11.28
CA ILE A 38 -19.35 10.05 -11.06
C ILE A 38 -17.88 9.62 -11.02
N GLY A 39 -17.07 10.08 -11.98
CA GLY A 39 -15.64 9.78 -12.03
C GLY A 39 -14.90 10.23 -10.78
N ARG A 40 -15.24 11.43 -10.26
CA ARG A 40 -14.67 11.94 -9.00
C ARG A 40 -15.08 11.11 -7.79
N ILE A 41 -16.36 10.76 -7.66
CA ILE A 41 -16.85 9.89 -6.57
C ILE A 41 -16.12 8.55 -6.63
N TYR A 42 -16.00 7.99 -7.82
CA TYR A 42 -15.34 6.73 -8.05
C TYR A 42 -13.84 6.76 -7.70
N SER A 43 -13.09 7.76 -8.18
CA SER A 43 -11.68 7.94 -7.81
C SER A 43 -11.49 8.13 -6.30
N ASN A 44 -12.37 8.89 -5.64
CA ASN A 44 -12.34 9.05 -4.19
C ASN A 44 -12.58 7.71 -3.45
N GLN A 45 -13.44 6.83 -3.97
CA GLN A 45 -13.65 5.50 -3.41
C GLN A 45 -12.40 4.62 -3.56
N LEU A 46 -11.77 4.63 -4.73
CA LEU A 46 -10.50 3.94 -4.95
C LEU A 46 -9.43 4.46 -3.97
N ASP A 47 -9.30 5.76 -3.81
CA ASP A 47 -8.39 6.37 -2.85
C ASP A 47 -8.64 5.91 -1.41
N ALA A 48 -9.91 5.83 -1.01
CA ALA A 48 -10.30 5.36 0.33
C ALA A 48 -9.95 3.88 0.53
N ILE A 49 -10.18 3.03 -0.48
CA ILE A 49 -9.79 1.63 -0.47
C ILE A 49 -8.28 1.50 -0.27
N LEU A 50 -7.52 2.20 -1.11
CA LEU A 50 -6.05 2.20 -1.09
C LEU A 50 -5.51 2.70 0.26
N TYR A 51 -6.12 3.73 0.84
CA TYR A 51 -5.79 4.22 2.18
C TYR A 51 -6.08 3.16 3.25
N SER A 52 -7.21 2.45 3.16
CA SER A 52 -7.58 1.41 4.13
C SER A 52 -6.58 0.23 4.16
N VAL A 53 -6.01 -0.12 3.00
CA VAL A 53 -4.97 -1.15 2.89
C VAL A 53 -3.70 -0.71 3.59
N ASN A 54 -3.29 0.54 3.39
CA ASN A 54 -2.15 1.12 4.10
C ASN A 54 -2.37 1.17 5.61
N GLN A 55 -3.54 1.64 6.06
CA GLN A 55 -3.90 1.67 7.47
C GLN A 55 -3.84 0.27 8.09
N TYR A 56 -4.44 -0.72 7.43
CA TYR A 56 -4.40 -2.11 7.89
C TYR A 56 -2.96 -2.63 8.01
N SER A 57 -2.11 -2.31 7.04
CA SER A 57 -0.69 -2.69 7.05
C SER A 57 0.04 -2.08 8.25
N GLU A 58 -0.21 -0.79 8.53
CA GLU A 58 0.35 -0.06 9.67
C GLU A 58 -0.14 -0.63 11.01
N ASP A 59 -1.43 -0.95 11.12
CA ASP A 59 -2.02 -1.55 12.32
C ASP A 59 -1.38 -2.91 12.64
N VAL A 60 -1.13 -3.74 11.61
CA VAL A 60 -0.47 -5.05 11.77
C VAL A 60 0.94 -4.87 12.29
N VAL A 61 1.77 -4.05 11.64
CA VAL A 61 3.18 -3.87 12.07
C VAL A 61 3.28 -3.15 13.42
N SER A 62 2.32 -2.29 13.77
CA SER A 62 2.23 -1.65 15.09
C SER A 62 1.87 -2.65 16.19
N SER A 63 0.97 -3.59 15.88
CA SER A 63 0.66 -4.72 16.76
C SER A 63 1.90 -5.60 16.95
N TRP A 64 2.66 -5.88 15.88
CA TRP A 64 3.92 -6.62 15.96
C TRP A 64 4.95 -5.89 16.82
N ALA A 65 5.15 -4.59 16.64
CA ALA A 65 6.05 -3.79 17.48
C ALA A 65 5.69 -3.89 18.97
N SER A 66 4.39 -3.86 19.30
CA SER A 66 3.93 -4.01 20.69
C SER A 66 4.22 -5.40 21.27
N ARG A 67 4.11 -6.45 20.44
CA ARG A 67 4.46 -7.82 20.82
C ARG A 67 5.97 -8.01 20.92
N ILE A 68 6.74 -7.32 20.09
CA ILE A 68 8.20 -7.29 20.15
C ILE A 68 8.64 -6.68 21.47
N ASP A 69 8.08 -5.54 21.92
CA ASP A 69 8.49 -4.98 23.22
C ASP A 69 8.26 -5.97 24.36
N ALA A 70 7.07 -6.60 24.41
CA ALA A 70 6.73 -7.57 25.44
C ALA A 70 7.69 -8.78 25.40
N PHE A 71 8.00 -9.27 24.20
CA PHE A 71 8.96 -10.34 24.00
C PHE A 71 10.38 -9.95 24.45
N LEU A 72 10.83 -8.73 24.17
CA LEU A 72 12.15 -8.25 24.60
C LEU A 72 12.24 -8.16 26.12
N ASP A 73 11.19 -7.64 26.76
CA ASP A 73 11.12 -7.56 28.22
C ASP A 73 11.11 -8.97 28.85
N ASP A 74 10.40 -9.94 28.26
CA ASP A 74 10.42 -11.34 28.70
C ASP A 74 11.82 -11.97 28.54
N VAL A 75 12.47 -11.79 27.38
CA VAL A 75 13.80 -12.34 27.09
C VAL A 75 14.86 -11.81 28.06
N ASP A 76 14.76 -10.53 28.45
CA ASP A 76 15.67 -9.92 29.42
C ASP A 76 15.59 -10.58 30.83
N GLU A 77 14.51 -11.32 31.12
CA GLU A 77 14.29 -12.03 32.40
C GLU A 77 14.59 -13.54 32.33
N LEU A 78 14.81 -14.09 31.13
CA LEU A 78 15.01 -15.54 30.93
C LEU A 78 16.44 -16.01 31.21
N ASN A 79 16.55 -17.29 31.59
CA ASN A 79 17.84 -17.98 31.62
C ASN A 79 18.28 -18.36 30.20
N LYS A 80 19.59 -18.42 29.95
CA LYS A 80 20.18 -18.73 28.63
C LYS A 80 19.61 -19.99 27.96
N GLU A 81 19.27 -21.02 28.73
CA GLU A 81 18.72 -22.29 28.23
C GLU A 81 17.28 -22.16 27.70
N GLN A 82 16.54 -21.14 28.12
CA GLN A 82 15.13 -20.92 27.76
C GLN A 82 14.97 -19.98 26.56
N ILE A 83 16.02 -19.23 26.21
CA ILE A 83 16.00 -18.24 25.14
C ILE A 83 15.72 -18.88 23.77
N PRO A 84 16.40 -19.96 23.33
CA PRO A 84 16.19 -20.50 21.98
C PRO A 84 14.74 -20.93 21.73
N ALA A 85 14.16 -21.70 22.65
CA ALA A 85 12.78 -22.17 22.52
C ALA A 85 11.76 -21.01 22.52
N THR A 86 12.03 -19.95 23.28
CA THR A 86 11.16 -18.77 23.35
C THR A 86 11.24 -17.95 22.07
N VAL A 87 12.45 -17.77 21.53
CA VAL A 87 12.69 -17.09 20.25
C VAL A 87 12.03 -17.84 19.10
N ASP A 88 12.19 -19.17 19.02
CA ASP A 88 11.54 -20.00 17.99
C ASP A 88 10.02 -19.89 18.06
N SER A 89 9.45 -19.98 19.27
CA SER A 89 8.02 -19.85 19.47
C SER A 89 7.50 -18.46 19.07
N PHE A 90 8.31 -17.41 19.27
CA PHE A 90 7.98 -16.06 18.86
C PHE A 90 7.95 -15.92 17.32
N TYR A 91 9.01 -16.29 16.62
CA TYR A 91 9.06 -16.16 15.15
C TYR A 91 8.01 -17.00 14.42
N ASN A 92 7.65 -18.16 14.96
CA ASN A 92 6.56 -18.99 14.42
C ASN A 92 5.19 -18.28 14.40
N GLN A 93 5.00 -17.24 15.22
CA GLN A 93 3.78 -16.42 15.23
C GLN A 93 3.78 -15.34 14.13
N PHE A 94 4.95 -15.01 13.57
CA PHE A 94 5.15 -13.92 12.61
C PHE A 94 5.89 -14.41 11.36
N PRO A 95 5.24 -15.18 10.47
CA PRO A 95 5.91 -15.85 9.36
C PRO A 95 6.54 -14.90 8.32
N SER A 96 6.19 -13.61 8.31
CA SER A 96 6.80 -12.61 7.42
C SER A 96 7.90 -11.79 8.08
N LEU A 97 8.14 -12.01 9.38
CA LEU A 97 9.20 -11.36 10.15
C LEU A 97 10.48 -12.19 10.01
N SER A 98 11.48 -11.62 9.33
CA SER A 98 12.74 -12.31 9.06
C SER A 98 13.74 -12.17 10.20
N ALA A 99 13.79 -10.99 10.84
CA ALA A 99 14.72 -10.71 11.92
C ALA A 99 14.29 -9.50 12.75
N ILE A 100 14.77 -9.45 13.98
CA ILE A 100 14.72 -8.28 14.87
C ILE A 100 16.13 -7.97 15.33
N PHE A 101 16.54 -6.70 15.19
CA PHE A 101 17.77 -6.22 15.81
C PHE A 101 17.48 -5.14 16.84
N VAL A 102 18.35 -5.07 17.85
CA VAL A 102 18.28 -4.14 18.97
C VAL A 102 19.62 -3.41 19.08
N ALA A 103 19.58 -2.08 19.16
CA ALA A 103 20.73 -1.24 19.41
C ALA A 103 20.42 -0.23 20.51
N ASP A 104 21.34 -0.04 21.45
CA ASP A 104 21.19 0.94 22.53
C ASP A 104 21.46 2.37 22.04
N SER A 105 22.25 2.51 20.98
CA SER A 105 22.58 3.81 20.40
C SER A 105 22.84 3.73 18.89
N ILE A 106 22.98 4.90 18.26
CA ILE A 106 23.26 5.01 16.81
C ILE A 106 24.67 4.51 16.46
N ASN A 107 25.60 4.56 17.43
CA ASN A 107 26.99 4.09 17.28
C ASN A 107 27.26 2.90 18.19
N ASP A 108 26.27 2.03 18.36
CA ASP A 108 26.42 0.87 19.22
C ASP A 108 27.46 -0.10 18.65
N ALA A 109 28.40 -0.50 19.49
CA ALA A 109 29.39 -1.49 19.11
C ALA A 109 28.79 -2.89 19.05
N HIS A 110 27.68 -3.14 19.76
CA HIS A 110 27.07 -4.45 19.90
C HIS A 110 25.57 -4.40 19.57
N ILE A 111 25.23 -4.70 18.32
CA ILE A 111 23.84 -4.82 17.88
C ILE A 111 23.37 -6.25 18.13
N VAL A 112 22.38 -6.42 19.01
CA VAL A 112 21.82 -7.75 19.30
C VAL A 112 20.88 -8.15 18.16
N LEU A 113 21.16 -9.29 17.53
CA LEU A 113 20.27 -9.91 16.55
C LEU A 113 19.53 -11.07 17.23
N LEU A 114 18.21 -10.96 17.35
CA LEU A 114 17.39 -11.96 18.03
C LEU A 114 17.04 -13.07 17.04
N GLY A 115 17.27 -14.33 17.41
CA GLY A 115 17.16 -15.48 16.49
C GLY A 115 18.49 -15.89 15.86
N TRP A 116 19.60 -15.31 16.31
CA TRP A 116 20.95 -15.71 15.91
C TRP A 116 21.71 -16.24 17.13
N ASP A 117 22.27 -17.44 17.01
CA ASP A 117 23.22 -18.03 17.96
C ASP A 117 24.56 -18.18 17.22
N GLU A 118 25.64 -17.66 17.80
CA GLU A 118 27.02 -17.83 17.28
C GLU A 118 27.40 -19.31 17.09
N ASN A 119 26.75 -20.23 17.81
CA ASN A 119 27.04 -21.65 17.81
C ASN A 119 26.11 -22.47 16.91
N ASP A 120 25.02 -21.88 16.41
CA ASP A 120 23.98 -22.61 15.70
C ASP A 120 23.78 -22.00 14.29
N ASN A 121 24.15 -22.80 13.28
CA ASN A 121 24.25 -22.45 11.85
C ASN A 121 22.89 -22.20 11.16
N TYR A 122 21.94 -21.51 11.79
CA TYR A 122 20.64 -21.22 11.16
C TYR A 122 20.70 -20.06 10.16
N PHE A 123 21.65 -19.14 10.30
CA PHE A 123 21.94 -18.10 9.31
C PHE A 123 23.42 -18.10 8.94
N SER A 124 23.74 -18.32 7.66
CA SER A 124 25.09 -18.23 7.10
C SER A 124 25.56 -16.77 6.95
N VAL A 125 25.22 -15.91 7.90
CA VAL A 125 25.50 -14.47 7.85
C VAL A 125 26.66 -14.19 8.79
N ASP A 126 27.74 -13.63 8.24
CA ASP A 126 28.85 -13.10 9.02
C ASP A 126 28.32 -11.97 9.91
N TYR A 127 28.26 -12.19 11.22
CA TYR A 127 27.76 -11.22 12.18
C TYR A 127 28.55 -9.92 12.15
N SER A 128 29.84 -9.96 11.84
CA SER A 128 30.63 -8.74 11.71
C SER A 128 30.12 -7.88 10.55
N GLN A 129 29.81 -8.51 9.41
CA GLN A 129 29.24 -7.87 8.24
C GLN A 129 27.80 -7.37 8.51
N PHE A 130 26.99 -8.16 9.22
CA PHE A 130 25.65 -7.73 9.63
C PHE A 130 25.71 -6.50 10.53
N ASN A 131 26.53 -6.55 11.59
CA ASN A 131 26.70 -5.46 12.54
C ASN A 131 27.20 -4.18 11.85
N GLU A 132 28.15 -4.28 10.91
CA GLU A 132 28.61 -3.16 10.11
C GLU A 132 27.49 -2.58 9.22
N ASN A 133 26.72 -3.45 8.56
CA ASN A 133 25.60 -3.02 7.72
C ASN A 133 24.52 -2.28 8.51
N ILE A 134 24.14 -2.79 9.69
CA ILE A 134 23.15 -2.13 10.53
C ILE A 134 23.72 -0.83 11.10
N ASN A 135 24.97 -0.78 11.57
CA ASN A 135 25.59 0.45 12.03
C ASN A 135 25.62 1.54 10.94
N ASN A 136 26.01 1.17 9.71
CA ASN A 136 25.97 2.09 8.57
C ASN A 136 24.54 2.58 8.27
N LEU A 137 23.54 1.70 8.41
CA LEU A 137 22.13 2.05 8.24
C LEU A 137 21.65 3.01 9.34
N LEU A 138 22.00 2.78 10.60
CA LEU A 138 21.65 3.67 11.72
C LEU A 138 22.31 5.04 11.57
N LEU A 139 23.59 5.08 11.21
CA LEU A 139 24.34 6.31 10.91
C LEU A 139 23.71 7.10 9.77
N LYS A 140 23.40 6.44 8.64
CA LYS A 140 22.74 7.07 7.48
C LYS A 140 21.39 7.69 7.87
N ASN A 141 20.70 7.12 8.86
CA ASN A 141 19.37 7.53 9.30
C ASN A 141 19.36 8.26 10.66
N GLU A 142 20.49 8.83 11.10
CA GLU A 142 20.63 9.48 12.42
C GLU A 142 19.53 10.53 12.68
N ALA A 143 19.26 11.40 11.69
CA ALA A 143 18.24 12.43 11.81
C ALA A 143 16.83 11.86 11.99
N LEU A 144 16.52 10.76 11.29
CA LEU A 144 15.24 10.07 11.41
C LEU A 144 15.09 9.44 12.80
N ILE A 145 16.13 8.75 13.28
CA ILE A 145 16.14 8.11 14.60
C ILE A 145 15.95 9.14 15.71
N LYS A 146 16.63 10.29 15.64
CA LYS A 146 16.43 11.39 16.59
C LYS A 146 14.97 11.85 16.66
N ARG A 147 14.26 11.92 15.53
CA ARG A 147 12.81 12.23 15.53
C ARG A 147 11.99 11.12 16.17
N LEU A 148 12.33 9.86 15.92
CA LEU A 148 11.64 8.73 16.56
C LEU A 148 11.76 8.78 18.09
N PHE A 149 12.93 9.17 18.61
CA PHE A 149 13.11 9.42 20.04
C PHE A 149 12.20 10.55 20.55
N THR A 150 12.07 11.64 19.80
CA THR A 150 11.14 12.75 20.14
C THR A 150 9.69 12.30 20.15
N TYR A 151 9.26 11.52 19.16
CA TYR A 151 7.91 10.95 19.12
C TYR A 151 7.65 10.06 20.33
N LYS A 152 8.58 9.16 20.67
CA LYS A 152 8.46 8.29 21.84
C LYS A 152 8.38 9.09 23.14
N GLN A 153 9.13 10.19 23.25
CA GLN A 153 9.04 11.09 24.42
C GLN A 153 7.66 11.74 24.55
N ALA A 154 6.99 12.04 23.43
CA ALA A 154 5.63 12.56 23.41
C ALA A 154 4.55 11.47 23.63
N GLY A 155 4.95 10.22 23.90
CA GLY A 155 4.02 9.10 24.08
C GLY A 155 3.50 8.49 22.78
N TYR A 156 4.08 8.86 21.63
CA TYR A 156 3.69 8.35 20.33
C TYR A 156 4.76 7.40 19.77
N ARG A 157 4.37 6.17 19.42
CA ARG A 157 5.24 5.25 18.68
C ARG A 157 5.04 5.49 17.19
N LYS A 158 6.13 5.81 16.50
CA LYS A 158 6.15 5.82 15.05
C LYS A 158 7.05 4.71 14.53
N LEU A 159 6.56 3.98 13.53
CA LEU A 159 7.35 3.06 12.72
C LEU A 159 7.72 3.79 11.43
N GLU A 160 9.00 3.81 11.10
CA GLU A 160 9.50 4.46 9.89
C GLU A 160 10.27 3.46 9.04
N PRO A 161 9.93 3.31 7.74
CA PRO A 161 10.71 2.49 6.84
C PRO A 161 12.07 3.13 6.56
N VAL A 162 13.10 2.30 6.43
CA VAL A 162 14.43 2.75 6.03
C VAL A 162 14.92 1.97 4.82
N GLU A 163 15.52 2.69 3.88
CA GLU A 163 16.08 2.10 2.68
C GLU A 163 17.36 1.33 3.00
N THR A 164 17.33 0.03 2.76
CA THR A 164 18.52 -0.81 2.71
C THR A 164 19.14 -0.69 1.32
N GLY A 165 20.47 -0.56 1.24
CA GLY A 165 21.19 -0.51 -0.04
C GLY A 165 21.09 -1.80 -0.87
N THR A 166 20.44 -2.83 -0.32
CA THR A 166 20.20 -4.13 -0.95
C THR A 166 18.70 -4.44 -0.92
N THR A 167 18.12 -4.76 -2.07
CA THR A 167 16.71 -5.16 -2.22
C THR A 167 16.44 -6.62 -1.83
N GLU A 168 17.49 -7.42 -1.61
CA GLU A 168 17.37 -8.87 -1.42
C GLU A 168 16.97 -9.29 0.01
N ASN A 169 17.10 -8.41 1.01
CA ASN A 169 17.03 -8.80 2.43
C ASN A 169 15.79 -8.28 3.19
N GLY A 170 14.71 -8.01 2.48
CA GLY A 170 13.47 -7.52 3.09
C GLY A 170 13.50 -6.02 3.40
N SER A 171 12.38 -5.50 3.90
CA SER A 171 12.22 -4.10 4.29
C SER A 171 12.40 -3.93 5.79
N ILE A 172 13.11 -2.87 6.18
CA ILE A 172 13.40 -2.59 7.60
C ILE A 172 12.49 -1.46 8.08
N LEU A 173 11.77 -1.71 9.17
CA LEU A 173 11.04 -0.69 9.93
C LEU A 173 11.80 -0.39 11.22
N LEU A 174 12.13 0.87 11.45
CA LEU A 174 12.73 1.35 12.70
C LEU A 174 11.67 1.93 13.63
N PHE A 175 11.79 1.62 14.92
CA PHE A 175 11.02 2.24 15.97
C PHE A 175 11.80 2.30 17.28
N ILE A 176 11.29 3.07 18.25
CA ILE A 176 11.91 3.19 19.58
C ILE A 176 11.07 2.45 20.61
N ASP A 177 11.72 1.53 21.29
CA ASP A 177 11.22 0.88 22.49
C ASP A 177 11.67 1.67 23.73
N ALA A 178 10.86 1.63 24.79
CA ALA A 178 11.23 2.10 26.12
C ALA A 178 10.94 0.97 27.10
N THR A 179 11.99 0.38 27.64
CA THR A 179 11.90 -0.76 28.55
C THR A 179 11.15 -0.39 29.82
N SER A 180 10.69 -1.40 30.56
CA SER A 180 10.15 -1.26 31.91
C SER A 180 11.09 -0.51 32.88
N LYS A 181 12.40 -0.52 32.62
CA LYS A 181 13.45 0.18 33.38
C LYS A 181 13.75 1.60 32.88
N GLY A 182 13.05 2.06 31.84
CA GLY A 182 13.18 3.39 31.26
C GLY A 182 14.35 3.57 30.29
N THR A 183 15.10 2.51 29.98
CA THR A 183 16.11 2.55 28.91
C THR A 183 15.41 2.57 27.56
N LYS A 184 15.93 3.35 26.61
CA LYS A 184 15.35 3.45 25.28
C LYS A 184 16.26 2.74 24.29
N ARG A 185 15.66 1.87 23.48
CA ARG A 185 16.37 1.03 22.53
C ARG A 185 15.86 1.34 21.12
N ILE A 186 16.76 1.32 20.15
CA ILE A 186 16.42 1.36 18.73
C ILE A 186 16.13 -0.08 18.32
N ILE A 187 14.92 -0.31 17.80
CA ILE A 187 14.50 -1.62 17.32
C ILE A 187 14.35 -1.53 15.82
N GLY A 188 14.95 -2.49 15.12
CA GLY A 188 14.73 -2.71 13.71
C GLY A 188 14.01 -4.02 13.47
N MET A 189 12.91 -3.95 12.74
CA MET A 189 12.10 -5.08 12.34
C MET A 189 12.30 -5.33 10.84
N VAL A 190 12.86 -6.48 10.48
CA VAL A 190 13.11 -6.88 9.10
C VAL A 190 11.94 -7.75 8.63
N ILE A 191 11.19 -7.25 7.65
CA ILE A 191 9.99 -7.91 7.13
C ILE A 191 10.22 -8.30 5.67
N ASP A 192 9.90 -9.53 5.31
CA ASP A 192 9.83 -9.95 3.91
C ASP A 192 8.53 -9.39 3.28
N PRO A 193 8.61 -8.46 2.31
CA PRO A 193 7.42 -7.85 1.72
C PRO A 193 6.57 -8.84 0.92
N LYS A 194 7.16 -9.88 0.33
CA LYS A 194 6.46 -10.90 -0.47
C LYS A 194 5.67 -11.80 0.45
N GLU A 195 6.30 -12.34 1.50
CA GLU A 195 5.59 -13.14 2.51
C GLU A 195 4.52 -12.32 3.23
N PHE A 196 4.80 -11.05 3.53
CA PHE A 196 3.80 -10.14 4.11
C PHE A 196 2.61 -9.96 3.16
N THR A 197 2.88 -9.77 1.86
CA THR A 197 1.83 -9.65 0.84
C THR A 197 0.98 -10.92 0.78
N TYR A 198 1.59 -12.10 0.69
CA TYR A 198 0.87 -13.37 0.55
C TYR A 198 0.11 -13.78 1.80
N ARG A 199 0.65 -13.55 3.00
CA ARG A 199 0.07 -14.05 4.25
C ARG A 199 -0.82 -13.04 4.96
N ILE A 200 -0.46 -11.76 4.90
CA ILE A 200 -1.12 -10.71 5.68
C ILE A 200 -2.05 -9.89 4.80
N LEU A 201 -1.56 -9.39 3.65
CA LEU A 201 -2.37 -8.52 2.80
C LEU A 201 -3.38 -9.30 1.96
N SER A 202 -2.98 -10.44 1.41
CA SER A 202 -3.81 -11.22 0.48
C SER A 202 -5.25 -11.46 0.98
N PRO A 203 -5.50 -11.94 2.22
CA PRO A 203 -6.87 -12.10 2.71
C PRO A 203 -7.64 -10.78 2.74
N LYS A 204 -6.99 -9.69 3.17
CA LYS A 204 -7.61 -8.38 3.24
C LYS A 204 -7.92 -7.81 1.86
N LEU A 205 -7.00 -7.99 0.91
CA LEU A 205 -7.17 -7.55 -0.47
C LEU A 205 -8.30 -8.31 -1.17
N GLN A 206 -8.45 -9.60 -0.91
CA GLN A 206 -9.57 -10.41 -1.41
C GLN A 206 -10.90 -9.99 -0.78
N GLU A 207 -10.92 -9.71 0.52
CA GLU A 207 -12.10 -9.22 1.25
C GLU A 207 -12.58 -7.86 0.71
N ILE A 208 -11.66 -6.95 0.40
CA ILE A 208 -11.98 -5.62 -0.14
C ILE A 208 -12.41 -5.72 -1.62
N ALA A 209 -11.79 -6.60 -2.39
CA ALA A 209 -12.04 -6.71 -3.83
C ALA A 209 -13.49 -7.10 -4.16
N GLN A 210 -14.12 -7.96 -3.34
CA GLN A 210 -15.52 -8.44 -3.46
C GLN A 210 -16.02 -8.72 -4.90
N GLN A 211 -15.13 -9.15 -5.81
CA GLN A 211 -15.37 -9.39 -7.25
C GLN A 211 -15.58 -8.13 -8.11
N GLU A 212 -15.60 -6.94 -7.55
CA GLU A 212 -15.75 -5.66 -8.28
C GLU A 212 -14.40 -5.11 -8.74
N PHE A 213 -13.34 -5.39 -7.97
CA PHE A 213 -12.00 -4.86 -8.19
C PHE A 213 -10.95 -5.96 -8.26
N VAL A 214 -9.91 -5.71 -9.05
CA VAL A 214 -8.63 -6.40 -8.93
C VAL A 214 -7.67 -5.46 -8.22
N ILE A 215 -7.21 -5.88 -7.05
CA ILE A 215 -6.19 -5.15 -6.28
C ILE A 215 -4.88 -5.89 -6.44
N SER A 216 -3.88 -5.17 -6.92
CA SER A 216 -2.54 -5.69 -7.18
C SER A 216 -1.56 -5.10 -6.19
N VAL A 217 -0.55 -5.87 -5.78
CA VAL A 217 0.66 -5.37 -5.12
C VAL A 217 1.82 -5.68 -6.03
N PHE A 218 2.66 -4.69 -6.35
CA PHE A 218 3.74 -4.87 -7.31
C PHE A 218 4.98 -4.07 -6.93
N ASN A 219 6.13 -4.60 -7.33
CA ASN A 219 7.42 -3.94 -7.28
C ASN A 219 8.12 -4.19 -8.64
N PRO A 220 8.20 -3.17 -9.51
CA PRO A 220 8.80 -3.30 -10.83
C PRO A 220 10.30 -3.64 -10.79
N ALA A 221 11.03 -3.18 -9.77
CA ALA A 221 12.46 -3.42 -9.65
C ALA A 221 12.77 -4.91 -9.36
N GLU A 222 11.85 -5.60 -8.69
CA GLU A 222 11.99 -7.03 -8.34
C GLU A 222 11.19 -7.97 -9.26
N ASN A 223 10.52 -7.43 -10.29
CA ASN A 223 9.58 -8.18 -11.13
C ASN A 223 8.53 -8.95 -10.29
N PHE A 224 8.10 -8.35 -9.18
CA PHE A 224 7.11 -8.93 -8.28
C PHE A 224 5.72 -8.36 -8.58
N GLN A 225 4.73 -9.25 -8.70
CA GLN A 225 3.33 -8.87 -8.78
C GLN A 225 2.46 -9.93 -8.10
N PHE A 226 1.60 -9.47 -7.21
CA PHE A 226 0.50 -10.20 -6.61
C PHE A 226 -0.82 -9.57 -7.07
N ASN A 227 -1.83 -10.39 -7.35
CA ASN A 227 -3.18 -9.93 -7.66
C ASN A 227 -4.18 -10.61 -6.72
N SER A 228 -5.18 -9.87 -6.24
CA SER A 228 -6.24 -10.40 -5.38
C SER A 228 -7.11 -11.47 -6.09
N SER A 229 -7.14 -11.47 -7.43
CA SER A 229 -7.88 -12.44 -8.25
C SER A 229 -6.99 -13.10 -9.30
N ILE A 230 -7.24 -14.38 -9.57
CA ILE A 230 -6.40 -15.27 -10.39
C ILE A 230 -6.51 -14.98 -11.90
N ASP A 231 -7.62 -14.40 -12.37
CA ASP A 231 -8.10 -14.65 -13.74
C ASP A 231 -8.39 -13.39 -14.59
N PHE A 232 -7.53 -12.37 -14.52
CA PHE A 232 -7.69 -11.18 -15.36
C PHE A 232 -6.43 -10.86 -16.14
N LYS A 233 -6.60 -10.68 -17.46
CA LYS A 233 -5.65 -9.93 -18.28
C LYS A 233 -5.51 -8.55 -17.65
N VAL A 234 -4.34 -8.30 -17.07
CA VAL A 234 -3.95 -7.04 -16.44
C VAL A 234 -4.33 -5.90 -17.38
N ARG A 235 -5.44 -5.21 -17.10
CA ARG A 235 -5.68 -3.87 -17.66
C ARG A 235 -4.74 -2.92 -16.93
N GLU A 236 -4.41 -1.80 -17.58
CA GLU A 236 -3.60 -0.75 -16.93
C GLU A 236 -4.21 -0.40 -15.57
N VAL A 237 -3.35 -0.38 -14.54
CA VAL A 237 -3.72 0.02 -13.19
C VAL A 237 -4.36 1.40 -13.26
N GLN A 238 -5.62 1.53 -12.85
CA GLN A 238 -6.36 2.79 -12.93
C GLN A 238 -5.81 3.80 -11.93
N GLN A 239 -5.47 3.30 -10.73
CA GLN A 239 -4.94 4.12 -9.65
C GLN A 239 -3.97 3.30 -8.81
N SER A 240 -2.87 3.91 -8.40
CA SER A 240 -1.86 3.29 -7.55
C SER A 240 -1.36 4.23 -6.47
N LYS A 241 -0.90 3.67 -5.35
CA LYS A 241 -0.03 4.38 -4.40
C LYS A 241 1.04 3.45 -3.84
N ALA A 242 2.09 4.06 -3.32
CA ALA A 242 3.10 3.36 -2.55
C ALA A 242 2.51 2.80 -1.24
N LEU A 243 3.01 1.64 -0.84
CA LEU A 243 2.80 1.10 0.50
C LEU A 243 3.61 1.92 1.50
N TRP A 244 2.98 2.35 2.60
CA TRP A 244 3.65 3.17 3.62
C TRP A 244 4.79 2.43 4.31
N ILE A 245 4.63 1.13 4.55
CA ILE A 245 5.63 0.30 5.24
C ILE A 245 6.69 -0.25 4.28
N PHE A 246 6.41 -0.27 2.97
CA PHE A 246 7.31 -0.78 1.93
C PHE A 246 7.40 0.22 0.78
N PRO A 247 8.23 1.28 0.87
CA PRO A 247 8.25 2.36 -0.12
C PRO A 247 8.53 1.91 -1.57
N ASN A 248 9.23 0.79 -1.74
CA ASN A 248 9.54 0.22 -3.07
C ASN A 248 8.40 -0.62 -3.66
N TYR A 249 7.34 -0.86 -2.88
CA TYR A 249 6.16 -1.60 -3.30
C TYR A 249 4.99 -0.64 -3.45
N SER A 250 4.16 -0.90 -4.44
CA SER A 250 2.93 -0.14 -4.68
C SER A 250 1.76 -1.10 -4.74
N PHE A 251 0.59 -0.62 -4.33
CA PHE A 251 -0.65 -1.26 -4.70
C PHE A 251 -1.29 -0.52 -5.87
N GLY A 252 -2.04 -1.27 -6.67
CA GLY A 252 -2.86 -0.78 -7.76
C GLY A 252 -4.26 -1.32 -7.63
N ILE A 253 -5.24 -0.57 -8.07
CA ILE A 253 -6.63 -1.02 -8.16
C ILE A 253 -7.14 -0.83 -9.59
N SER A 254 -7.93 -1.79 -10.04
CA SER A 254 -8.56 -1.78 -11.36
C SER A 254 -9.94 -2.45 -11.30
N LEU A 255 -10.86 -2.04 -12.18
CA LEU A 255 -12.19 -2.63 -12.26
C LEU A 255 -12.17 -3.99 -12.93
N VAL A 256 -13.02 -4.87 -12.43
CA VAL A 256 -13.47 -6.05 -13.16
C VAL A 256 -14.51 -5.59 -14.20
N GLY A 257 -14.14 -5.60 -15.49
CA GLY A 257 -15.06 -5.33 -16.60
C GLY A 257 -14.91 -3.96 -17.27
N GLN A 258 -16.03 -3.31 -17.61
CA GLN A 258 -16.08 -2.02 -18.30
C GLN A 258 -15.80 -0.86 -17.33
N THR A 259 -15.07 0.15 -17.79
CA THR A 259 -14.86 1.39 -17.02
C THR A 259 -16.13 2.24 -17.00
N ILE A 260 -16.20 3.21 -16.10
CA ILE A 260 -17.27 4.23 -16.12
C ILE A 260 -17.31 4.91 -17.49
N GLU A 261 -16.14 5.22 -18.06
CA GLU A 261 -16.00 5.86 -19.36
C GLU A 261 -16.58 4.98 -20.48
N ASP A 262 -16.33 3.67 -20.42
CA ASP A 262 -16.89 2.68 -21.35
C ASP A 262 -18.44 2.67 -21.27
N LEU A 263 -19.00 2.58 -20.05
CA LEU A 263 -20.45 2.52 -19.82
C LEU A 263 -21.17 3.80 -20.26
N VAL A 264 -20.52 4.93 -20.04
CA VAL A 264 -21.00 6.26 -20.37
C VAL A 264 -21.02 6.47 -21.89
N GLN A 265 -19.91 6.18 -22.59
CA GLN A 265 -19.86 6.29 -24.05
C GLN A 265 -20.93 5.42 -24.71
N GLN A 266 -21.17 4.23 -24.17
CA GLN A 266 -22.19 3.32 -24.66
C GLN A 266 -23.61 3.90 -24.54
N ARG A 267 -23.92 4.59 -23.43
CA ARG A 267 -25.20 5.28 -23.24
C ARG A 267 -25.35 6.51 -24.15
N ALA A 268 -24.28 7.31 -24.29
CA ALA A 268 -24.29 8.50 -25.15
C ALA A 268 -24.55 8.13 -26.62
N ILE A 269 -23.88 7.10 -27.15
CA ILE A 269 -24.09 6.59 -28.52
C ILE A 269 -25.54 6.10 -28.70
N THR A 270 -26.08 5.40 -27.70
CA THR A 270 -27.45 4.87 -27.75
C THR A 270 -28.48 6.00 -27.78
N ASN A 271 -28.32 7.04 -26.95
CA ASN A 271 -29.22 8.19 -26.92
C ASN A 271 -29.14 9.02 -28.22
N ILE A 272 -27.94 9.25 -28.75
CA ILE A 272 -27.75 9.97 -30.02
C ILE A 272 -28.40 9.22 -31.18
N LEU A 273 -28.27 7.88 -31.22
CA LEU A 273 -28.93 7.05 -32.23
C LEU A 273 -30.46 7.14 -32.14
N LEU A 274 -31.02 7.13 -30.92
CA LEU A 274 -32.46 7.29 -30.71
C LEU A 274 -32.98 8.66 -31.17
N ILE A 275 -32.22 9.74 -30.92
CA ILE A 275 -32.56 11.09 -31.38
C ILE A 275 -32.45 11.21 -32.90
N GLY A 276 -31.47 10.56 -33.52
CA GLY A 276 -31.31 10.55 -34.98
C GLY A 276 -32.35 9.70 -35.74
N LEU A 277 -33.05 8.80 -35.04
CA LEU A 277 -34.14 7.98 -35.57
C LEU A 277 -35.53 8.63 -35.43
N LEU A 278 -35.64 9.72 -34.66
CA LEU A 278 -36.84 10.55 -34.49
C LEU A 278 -36.91 11.68 -35.53
#